data_AF-A0A7W9SKN7-F1
#
_entry.id   AF-A0A7W9SKN7-F1
#
_cell.length_a   1.000
_cell.length_b   1.000
_cell.length_c   1.000
_cell.angle_alpha   90.00
_cell.angle_beta   90.00
_cell.angle_gamma   90.00
#
_symmetry.space_group_name_H-M   'P 1'
#
loop_
_entity.id
_entity.type
_entity.pdbx_description
1 polymer ?
#
loop_
_entity_poly.entity_id
_entity_poly.type
_entity_poly.pdbx_seq_one_letter_code
_entity_poly.pdbx_strand_id
1 'polypeptide(L)'
;MSFPLPTYQGQTPDPAAATKEAVAIWKTGKIPLVEIFYSLQGEGGRVGQATVFVRLAGCSLACSFCDTDFRVKRVLTIEEIVAEVLGFGCEWVCLTGGEPTLFDLKPLCDALHGAGLKLQIETNGMHPRPEWGLEHITVSPKETEGGHIKPWYFEHATEFKYVVDDEADVYRAQCSLFPGTIYLQPNALNPAATPLCIEAVKNQPQRFRLSLQTHKLLEIP
;
A
#
# COMPACT_ATOMS: atom_id res chain seq x y z
N MET A 1 -0.67 22.63 16.36
CA MET A 1 0.80 22.55 16.25
C MET A 1 1.05 21.53 15.16
N SER A 2 1.45 21.96 13.96
CA SER A 2 1.76 21.03 12.87
C SER A 2 3.09 20.36 13.21
N PHE A 3 3.04 19.05 13.41
CA PHE A 3 4.23 18.24 13.23
C PHE A 3 4.32 18.02 11.72
N PRO A 4 5.29 18.59 10.99
CA PRO A 4 5.54 18.13 9.63
C PRO A 4 5.82 16.64 9.77
N LEU A 5 4.96 15.80 9.18
CA LEU A 5 5.23 14.38 9.12
C LEU A 5 6.56 14.25 8.38
N PRO A 6 7.56 13.60 8.98
CA PRO A 6 8.83 13.44 8.30
C PRO A 6 8.56 12.51 7.11
N THR A 7 8.38 13.07 5.91
CA THR A 7 8.69 12.33 4.68
C THR A 7 10.10 11.81 4.92
N TYR A 8 10.27 10.49 4.95
CA TYR A 8 11.57 9.91 5.24
C TYR A 8 12.55 10.36 4.14
N GLN A 9 13.41 11.33 4.47
CA GLN A 9 14.48 11.84 3.61
C GLN A 9 15.77 11.02 3.76
N GLY A 10 15.72 9.91 4.51
CA GLY A 10 16.86 9.01 4.63
C GLY A 10 17.02 8.15 3.37
N GLN A 11 18.20 7.56 3.18
CA GLN A 11 18.37 6.52 2.17
C GLN A 11 17.40 5.38 2.44
N THR A 12 16.64 4.96 1.42
CA THR A 12 15.83 3.74 1.46
C THR A 12 16.68 2.61 2.04
N PRO A 13 16.25 1.96 3.14
CA PRO A 13 17.06 0.93 3.77
C PRO A 13 17.32 -0.22 2.79
N ASP A 14 18.44 -0.93 2.95
CA ASP A 14 18.76 -2.11 2.13
C ASP A 14 17.57 -3.11 2.20
N PRO A 15 16.85 -3.32 1.08
CA PRO A 15 15.66 -4.17 1.07
C PRO A 15 15.97 -5.62 1.45
N ALA A 16 17.15 -6.12 1.11
CA ALA A 16 17.55 -7.48 1.44
C ALA A 16 17.73 -7.66 2.95
N ALA A 17 18.44 -6.73 3.60
CA ALA A 17 18.67 -6.76 5.04
C ALA A 17 17.35 -6.59 5.82
N ALA A 18 16.57 -5.56 5.50
CA ALA A 18 15.30 -5.29 6.19
C ALA A 18 14.29 -6.45 6.03
N THR A 19 14.20 -7.02 4.82
CA THR A 19 13.32 -8.17 4.58
C THR A 19 13.79 -9.42 5.30
N LYS A 20 15.10 -9.69 5.35
CA LYS A 20 15.65 -10.84 6.07
C LYS A 20 15.30 -10.78 7.56
N GLU A 21 15.44 -9.62 8.18
CA GLU A 21 15.07 -9.39 9.58
C GLU A 21 13.57 -9.60 9.80
N ALA A 22 12.74 -8.96 8.98
CA ALA A 22 11.28 -9.06 9.10
C ALA A 22 10.79 -10.52 8.93
N VAL A 23 11.32 -11.26 7.95
CA VAL A 23 11.00 -12.68 7.75
C VAL A 23 11.44 -13.55 8.93
N ALA A 24 12.59 -13.26 9.55
CA ALA A 24 13.06 -13.98 10.72
C ALA A 24 12.10 -13.81 11.90
N ILE A 25 11.60 -12.59 12.13
CA ILE A 25 10.60 -12.29 13.16
C ILE A 25 9.27 -12.99 12.85
N TRP A 26 8.80 -12.91 11.61
CA TRP A 26 7.55 -13.55 11.19
C TRP A 26 7.54 -15.06 11.46
N LYS A 27 8.66 -15.74 11.22
CA LYS A 27 8.83 -17.17 11.52
C LYS A 27 8.74 -17.53 13.01
N THR A 28 8.82 -16.56 13.92
CA THR A 28 8.61 -16.78 15.37
C THR A 28 7.14 -16.71 15.79
N GLY A 29 6.22 -16.46 14.85
CA GLY A 29 4.78 -16.29 15.12
C GLY A 29 4.39 -14.85 15.52
N LYS A 30 5.29 -13.88 15.37
CA LYS A 30 5.02 -12.45 15.62
C LYS A 30 5.02 -11.65 14.32
N ILE A 31 4.38 -10.50 14.28
CA ILE A 31 4.30 -9.65 13.09
C ILE A 31 5.34 -8.52 13.17
N PRO A 32 6.24 -8.38 12.18
CA PRO A 32 7.19 -7.28 12.10
C PRO A 32 6.48 -6.03 11.57
N LEU A 33 6.48 -4.95 12.35
CA LEU A 33 5.78 -3.71 12.03
C LEU A 33 6.74 -2.52 12.01
N VAL A 34 6.41 -1.55 11.18
CA VAL A 34 6.92 -0.18 11.28
C VAL A 34 6.06 0.58 12.29
N GLU A 35 4.74 0.56 12.12
CA GLU A 35 3.81 1.36 12.91
C GLU A 35 2.36 0.88 12.75
N ILE A 36 1.50 1.34 13.67
CA ILE A 36 0.04 1.27 13.56
C ILE A 36 -0.46 2.67 13.90
N PHE A 37 -1.34 3.23 13.08
CA PHE A 37 -1.89 4.56 13.31
C PHE A 37 -3.29 4.71 12.72
N TYR A 38 -4.03 5.71 13.19
CA TYR A 38 -5.38 6.02 12.73
C TYR A 38 -5.40 7.35 11.97
N SER A 39 -5.93 7.33 10.75
CA SER A 39 -6.00 8.50 9.88
C SER A 39 -7.13 8.36 8.85
N LEU A 40 -7.08 9.12 7.76
CA LEU A 40 -7.93 8.95 6.59
C LEU A 40 -7.15 8.25 5.47
N GLN A 41 -7.81 7.36 4.73
CA GLN A 41 -7.26 6.86 3.48
C GLN A 41 -6.99 8.03 2.54
N GLY A 42 -5.73 8.20 2.18
CA GLY A 42 -5.28 9.35 1.42
C GLY A 42 -5.27 9.15 -0.09
N GLU A 43 -5.46 7.91 -0.57
CA GLU A 43 -5.24 7.51 -1.96
C GLU A 43 -6.37 6.60 -2.47
N GLY A 44 -6.46 6.46 -3.81
CA GLY A 44 -7.32 5.47 -4.46
C GLY A 44 -8.82 5.72 -4.31
N GLY A 45 -9.63 4.67 -4.52
CA GLY A 45 -11.09 4.76 -4.49
C GLY A 45 -11.71 4.97 -3.12
N ARG A 46 -10.95 4.77 -2.05
CA ARG A 46 -11.39 4.92 -0.65
C ARG A 46 -10.94 6.24 -0.02
N VAL A 47 -10.44 7.19 -0.81
CA VAL A 47 -9.94 8.47 -0.31
C VAL A 47 -10.95 9.18 0.62
N GLY A 48 -10.47 9.70 1.75
CA GLY A 48 -11.24 10.39 2.78
C GLY A 48 -11.91 9.48 3.82
N GLN A 49 -11.84 8.15 3.70
CA GLN A 49 -12.44 7.24 4.68
C GLN A 49 -11.54 7.03 5.89
N ALA A 50 -12.09 7.14 7.09
CA ALA A 50 -11.42 6.77 8.34
C ALA A 50 -10.89 5.33 8.27
N THR A 51 -9.60 5.15 8.55
CA THR A 51 -8.90 3.87 8.41
C THR A 51 -7.76 3.76 9.42
N VAL A 52 -7.63 2.61 10.07
CA VAL A 52 -6.43 2.24 10.83
C VAL A 52 -5.43 1.59 9.89
N PHE A 53 -4.22 2.13 9.82
CA PHE A 53 -3.14 1.57 9.02
C PHE A 53 -2.29 0.66 9.88
N VAL A 54 -2.10 -0.57 9.43
CA VAL A 54 -1.11 -1.49 9.98
C VAL A 54 0.02 -1.60 8.96
N ARG A 55 1.12 -0.91 9.23
CA ARG A 55 2.28 -0.84 8.33
C ARG A 55 3.30 -1.89 8.72
N LEU A 56 3.44 -2.95 7.92
CA LEU A 56 4.42 -4.00 8.14
C LEU A 56 5.84 -3.52 7.78
N ALA A 57 6.84 -4.23 8.28
CA ALA A 57 8.23 -4.04 7.91
C ALA A 57 8.68 -5.06 6.84
N GLY A 58 9.73 -4.73 6.10
CA GLY A 58 10.28 -5.55 5.02
C GLY A 58 9.64 -5.25 3.65
N CYS A 59 10.45 -5.18 2.61
CA CYS A 59 10.02 -4.99 1.22
C CYS A 59 11.00 -5.72 0.30
N SER A 60 10.49 -6.44 -0.71
CA SER A 60 11.35 -7.10 -1.70
C SER A 60 11.95 -6.14 -2.73
N LEU A 61 11.56 -4.85 -2.72
CA LEU A 61 11.89 -3.90 -3.77
C LEU A 61 12.70 -2.70 -3.24
N ALA A 62 13.61 -2.21 -4.07
CA ALA A 62 14.43 -1.02 -3.86
C ALA A 62 13.93 0.17 -4.72
N CYS A 63 12.64 0.52 -4.64
CA CYS A 63 12.09 1.55 -5.54
C CYS A 63 12.82 2.89 -5.35
N SER A 64 13.26 3.53 -6.45
CA SER A 64 13.99 4.80 -6.44
C SER A 64 13.18 5.97 -5.86
N PHE A 65 11.86 5.88 -5.95
CA PHE A 65 10.89 6.86 -5.44
C PHE A 65 10.27 6.46 -4.09
N CYS A 66 10.77 5.42 -3.41
CA CYS A 66 10.21 4.99 -2.13
C CYS A 66 10.45 6.05 -1.05
N ASP A 67 9.38 6.52 -0.40
CA ASP A 67 9.41 7.50 0.69
C ASP A 67 9.16 6.87 2.07
N THR A 68 9.20 5.54 2.18
CA THR A 68 8.82 4.80 3.39
C THR A 68 10.02 4.05 4.01
N ASP A 69 10.24 4.27 5.31
CA ASP A 69 11.17 3.47 6.11
C ASP A 69 10.52 2.14 6.54
N PHE A 70 10.87 1.05 5.86
CA PHE A 70 10.33 -0.29 6.09
C PHE A 70 11.20 -1.17 7.00
N ARG A 71 12.05 -0.58 7.86
CA ARG A 71 12.76 -1.34 8.91
C ARG A 71 11.82 -1.73 10.04
N VAL A 72 12.14 -2.82 10.74
CA VAL A 72 11.40 -3.25 11.92
C VAL A 72 11.56 -2.19 13.01
N LYS A 73 10.44 -1.68 13.52
CA LYS A 73 10.39 -0.76 14.66
C LYS A 73 9.60 -1.33 15.83
N ARG A 74 8.64 -2.22 15.52
CA ARG A 74 7.76 -2.86 16.49
C ARG A 74 7.61 -4.34 16.11
N VAL A 75 7.44 -5.19 17.11
CA VAL A 75 7.19 -6.63 16.94
C VAL A 75 6.05 -7.00 17.87
N LEU A 76 4.90 -7.33 17.29
CA LEU A 76 3.66 -7.59 18.05
C LEU A 76 3.09 -8.97 17.73
N THR A 77 2.31 -9.55 18.64
CA THR A 77 1.45 -10.70 18.34
C THR A 77 0.17 -10.25 17.63
N ILE A 78 -0.59 -11.22 17.10
CA ILE A 78 -1.88 -10.94 16.46
C ILE A 78 -2.86 -10.33 17.48
N GLU A 79 -2.88 -10.85 18.70
CA GLU A 79 -3.76 -10.37 19.77
C GLU A 79 -3.44 -8.92 20.15
N GLU A 80 -2.16 -8.57 20.24
CA GLU A 80 -1.71 -7.20 20.50
C GLU A 80 -2.15 -6.25 19.38
N ILE A 81 -2.03 -6.67 18.11
CA ILE A 81 -2.47 -5.87 16.95
C ILE A 81 -3.99 -5.68 16.97
N VAL A 82 -4.77 -6.75 17.16
CA VAL A 82 -6.23 -6.67 17.20
C VAL A 82 -6.70 -5.75 18.33
N ALA A 83 -6.11 -5.87 19.52
CA ALA A 83 -6.44 -5.02 20.65
C ALA A 83 -6.14 -3.54 20.37
N GLU A 84 -4.97 -3.23 19.80
CA GLU A 84 -4.58 -1.86 19.44
C GLU A 84 -5.49 -1.27 18.35
N VAL A 85 -5.77 -2.04 17.30
CA VAL A 85 -6.66 -1.61 16.20
C VAL A 85 -8.07 -1.32 16.70
N LEU A 86 -8.64 -2.19 17.54
CA LEU A 86 -9.96 -1.98 18.14
C LEU A 86 -10.02 -0.74 19.03
N GLY A 87 -8.90 -0.38 19.67
CA GLY A 87 -8.78 0.82 20.50
C GLY A 87 -9.07 2.14 19.75
N PHE A 88 -8.94 2.16 18.42
CA PHE A 88 -9.24 3.35 17.62
C PHE A 88 -10.72 3.52 17.27
N GLY A 89 -11.56 2.47 17.43
CA GLY A 89 -12.99 2.55 17.11
C GLY A 89 -13.30 2.77 15.63
N CYS A 90 -12.41 2.32 14.73
CA CYS A 90 -12.58 2.41 13.29
C CYS A 90 -12.99 1.05 12.71
N GLU A 91 -13.87 1.06 11.71
CA GLU A 91 -14.32 -0.15 11.02
C GLU A 91 -13.27 -0.70 10.04
N TRP A 92 -12.46 0.17 9.43
CA TRP A 92 -11.55 -0.20 8.37
C TRP A 92 -10.10 -0.31 8.83
N VAL A 93 -9.44 -1.38 8.38
CA VAL A 93 -8.01 -1.60 8.56
C VAL A 93 -7.35 -1.72 7.20
N CYS A 94 -6.28 -0.95 6.96
CA CYS A 94 -5.45 -1.09 5.78
C CYS A 94 -4.13 -1.75 6.14
N LEU A 95 -3.91 -2.97 5.63
CA LEU A 95 -2.62 -3.67 5.69
C LEU A 95 -1.71 -3.14 4.57
N THR A 96 -0.55 -2.60 4.93
CA THR A 96 0.39 -1.95 4.00
C THR A 96 1.83 -2.09 4.47
N GLY A 97 2.82 -1.55 3.74
CA GLY A 97 4.21 -1.34 4.14
C GLY A 97 5.05 -2.61 4.38
N GLY A 98 6.38 -2.56 4.23
CA GLY A 98 6.90 -2.46 2.88
C GLY A 98 6.00 -3.26 1.94
N GLU A 99 6.22 -4.56 1.74
CA GLU A 99 5.29 -5.39 0.97
C GLU A 99 4.51 -6.37 1.88
N PRO A 100 3.20 -6.15 2.15
CA PRO A 100 2.44 -6.98 3.08
C PRO A 100 2.34 -8.44 2.65
N THR A 101 2.32 -8.71 1.34
CA THR A 101 2.18 -10.07 0.80
C THR A 101 3.48 -10.90 0.84
N LEU A 102 4.55 -10.36 1.46
CA LEU A 102 5.72 -11.14 1.86
C LEU A 102 5.42 -12.16 2.95
N PHE A 103 4.36 -11.95 3.71
CA PHE A 103 3.97 -12.76 4.86
C PHE A 103 2.60 -13.39 4.60
N ASP A 104 2.38 -14.60 5.10
CA ASP A 104 1.01 -15.12 5.19
C ASP A 104 0.32 -14.44 6.38
N LEU A 105 -0.53 -13.46 6.07
CA LEU A 105 -1.29 -12.69 7.05
C LEU A 105 -2.70 -13.25 7.27
N LYS A 106 -3.03 -14.42 6.71
CA LYS A 106 -4.35 -15.03 6.88
C LYS A 106 -4.79 -15.10 8.36
N PRO A 107 -3.95 -15.55 9.32
CA PRO A 107 -4.38 -15.61 10.72
C PRO A 107 -4.71 -14.24 11.32
N LEU A 108 -3.98 -13.18 10.92
CA LEU A 108 -4.27 -11.82 11.35
C LEU A 108 -5.59 -11.33 10.72
N CYS A 109 -5.80 -11.59 9.43
CA CYS A 109 -7.03 -11.20 8.73
C CYS A 109 -8.26 -11.91 9.33
N ASP A 110 -8.15 -13.21 9.60
CA ASP A 110 -9.21 -13.98 10.26
C ASP A 110 -9.55 -13.39 11.65
N ALA A 111 -8.55 -12.99 12.44
CA ALA A 111 -8.76 -12.40 13.75
C ALA A 111 -9.42 -11.01 13.68
N LEU A 112 -9.00 -10.16 12.73
CA LEU A 112 -9.61 -8.84 12.50
C LEU A 112 -11.06 -8.96 12.00
N HIS A 113 -11.35 -9.90 11.09
CA HIS A 113 -12.72 -10.21 10.67
C HIS A 113 -13.56 -10.74 11.83
N GLY A 114 -13.00 -11.61 12.66
CA GLY A 114 -13.66 -12.11 13.88
C GLY A 114 -14.03 -10.98 14.86
N ALA A 115 -13.31 -9.86 14.80
CA ALA A 115 -13.60 -8.64 15.55
C ALA A 115 -14.56 -7.67 14.83
N GLY A 116 -15.09 -8.03 13.65
CA GLY A 116 -16.07 -7.25 12.89
C GLY A 116 -15.48 -6.12 12.04
N LEU A 117 -14.17 -6.14 11.78
CA LEU A 117 -13.49 -5.12 10.98
C LEU A 117 -13.50 -5.48 9.49
N LYS A 118 -13.41 -4.45 8.64
CA LYS A 118 -13.23 -4.57 7.19
C LYS A 118 -11.78 -4.34 6.80
N LEU A 119 -11.28 -5.08 5.83
CA LEU A 119 -9.88 -5.11 5.46
C LEU A 119 -9.64 -4.57 4.05
N GLN A 120 -8.65 -3.68 3.98
CA GLN A 120 -7.99 -3.26 2.76
C GLN A 120 -6.54 -3.78 2.76
N ILE A 121 -6.01 -4.10 1.58
CA ILE A 121 -4.57 -4.25 1.35
C ILE A 121 -4.06 -3.25 0.30
N GLU A 122 -2.82 -2.78 0.50
CA GLU A 122 -2.03 -2.06 -0.50
C GLU A 122 -0.77 -2.89 -0.81
N THR A 123 -0.66 -3.43 -2.04
CA THR A 123 0.41 -4.35 -2.44
C THR A 123 1.01 -3.99 -3.81
N ASN A 124 2.25 -4.39 -4.07
CA ASN A 124 2.87 -4.33 -5.39
C ASN A 124 2.37 -5.42 -6.36
N GLY A 125 1.62 -6.43 -5.88
CA GLY A 125 1.02 -7.47 -6.70
C GLY A 125 1.97 -8.59 -7.17
N MET A 126 3.18 -8.69 -6.61
CA MET A 126 4.22 -9.62 -7.09
C MET A 126 4.29 -10.94 -6.31
N HIS A 127 3.66 -11.04 -5.15
CA HIS A 127 3.68 -12.24 -4.30
C HIS A 127 2.37 -13.03 -4.37
N PRO A 128 2.30 -14.24 -3.78
CA PRO A 128 1.14 -15.13 -3.86
C PRO A 128 -0.19 -14.50 -3.43
N ARG A 129 -1.26 -15.24 -3.74
CA ARG A 129 -2.67 -14.82 -3.65
C ARG A 129 -3.08 -14.58 -2.19
N PRO A 130 -3.43 -13.35 -1.79
CA PRO A 130 -3.92 -13.05 -0.46
C PRO A 130 -5.42 -13.40 -0.37
N GLU A 131 -5.74 -14.70 -0.42
CA GLU A 131 -7.10 -15.22 -0.22
C GLU A 131 -7.49 -15.14 1.27
N TRP A 132 -7.46 -13.94 1.82
CA TRP A 132 -7.60 -13.63 3.23
C TRP A 132 -8.95 -12.96 3.57
N GLY A 133 -9.89 -12.95 2.62
CA GLY A 133 -11.21 -12.35 2.78
C GLY A 133 -11.24 -10.82 2.65
N LEU A 134 -10.30 -10.22 1.94
CA LEU A 134 -10.15 -8.76 1.83
C LEU A 134 -11.32 -8.11 1.06
N GLU A 135 -11.96 -7.09 1.63
CA GLU A 135 -13.00 -6.31 0.95
C GLU A 135 -12.44 -5.36 -0.11
N HIS A 136 -11.23 -4.85 0.08
CA HIS A 136 -10.61 -3.90 -0.86
C HIS A 136 -9.15 -4.25 -1.14
N ILE A 137 -8.83 -4.49 -2.40
CA ILE A 137 -7.46 -4.83 -2.84
C ILE A 137 -6.97 -3.75 -3.79
N THR A 138 -6.01 -2.95 -3.32
CA THR A 138 -5.29 -1.98 -4.14
C THR A 138 -3.95 -2.59 -4.57
N VAL A 139 -3.77 -2.73 -5.87
CA VAL A 139 -2.50 -3.13 -6.46
C VAL A 139 -1.82 -1.89 -7.02
N SER A 140 -0.58 -1.62 -6.60
CA SER A 140 0.27 -0.59 -7.19
C SER A 140 1.43 -1.24 -7.92
N PRO A 141 1.28 -1.56 -9.22
CA PRO A 141 2.30 -2.26 -9.98
C PRO A 141 3.65 -1.53 -9.93
N LYS A 142 4.71 -2.28 -9.63
CA LYS A 142 6.10 -1.79 -9.63
C LYS A 142 6.87 -2.46 -10.74
N GLU A 143 7.67 -1.71 -11.47
CA GLU A 143 8.62 -2.28 -12.43
C GLU A 143 9.92 -2.63 -11.71
N THR A 144 10.17 -3.92 -11.55
CA THR A 144 11.52 -4.42 -11.31
C THR A 144 11.82 -5.48 -12.34
N GLU A 145 13.08 -5.60 -12.75
CA GLU A 145 13.53 -6.67 -13.64
C GLU A 145 13.08 -8.04 -13.09
N GLY A 146 12.30 -8.79 -13.87
CA GLY A 146 11.71 -10.08 -13.47
C GLY A 146 10.47 -10.01 -12.57
N GLY A 147 10.00 -8.81 -12.22
CA GLY A 147 8.78 -8.60 -11.45
C GLY A 147 7.54 -8.53 -12.35
N HIS A 148 6.65 -9.51 -12.22
CA HIS A 148 5.37 -9.52 -12.92
C HIS A 148 4.23 -9.59 -11.92
N ILE A 149 3.19 -8.80 -12.17
CA ILE A 149 1.93 -8.87 -11.41
C ILE A 149 1.36 -10.26 -11.57
N LYS A 150 1.04 -10.92 -10.46
CA LYS A 150 0.48 -12.27 -10.50
C LYS A 150 -0.91 -12.24 -11.14
N PRO A 151 -1.24 -13.18 -12.06
CA PRO A 151 -2.51 -13.19 -12.78
C PRO A 151 -3.76 -13.04 -11.92
N TRP A 152 -3.74 -13.60 -10.71
CA TRP A 152 -4.84 -13.53 -9.76
C TRP A 152 -5.29 -12.10 -9.46
N TYR A 153 -4.36 -11.14 -9.38
CA TYR A 153 -4.69 -9.74 -9.10
C TYR A 153 -5.52 -9.08 -10.21
N PHE A 154 -5.38 -9.52 -11.46
CA PHE A 154 -6.16 -8.95 -12.56
C PHE A 154 -7.66 -9.32 -12.46
N GLU A 155 -7.97 -10.42 -11.77
CA GLU A 155 -9.34 -10.90 -11.59
C GLU A 155 -9.95 -10.48 -10.24
N HIS A 156 -9.12 -10.28 -9.21
CA HIS A 156 -9.59 -10.12 -7.82
C HIS A 156 -9.28 -8.75 -7.21
N ALA A 157 -8.39 -7.93 -7.81
CA ALA A 157 -8.14 -6.60 -7.29
C ALA A 157 -9.36 -5.69 -7.46
N THR A 158 -9.62 -4.85 -6.47
CA THR A 158 -10.66 -3.83 -6.56
C THR A 158 -10.21 -2.68 -7.45
N GLU A 159 -8.93 -2.31 -7.38
CA GLU A 159 -8.35 -1.25 -8.17
C GLU A 159 -6.86 -1.45 -8.43
N PHE A 160 -6.39 -0.88 -9.54
CA PHE A 160 -4.97 -0.73 -9.81
C PHE A 160 -4.61 0.76 -9.70
N LYS A 161 -3.50 1.08 -9.04
CA LYS A 161 -3.02 2.43 -8.79
C LYS A 161 -1.58 2.59 -9.28
N TYR A 162 -1.42 3.19 -10.45
CA TYR A 162 -0.11 3.42 -11.08
C TYR A 162 0.47 4.73 -10.57
N VAL A 163 1.67 4.67 -9.98
CA VAL A 163 2.47 5.87 -9.73
C VAL A 163 3.07 6.33 -11.06
N VAL A 164 2.92 7.62 -11.36
CA VAL A 164 3.36 8.25 -12.60
C VAL A 164 4.44 9.27 -12.28
N ASP A 165 5.58 9.12 -12.89
CA ASP A 165 6.71 10.05 -12.91
C ASP A 165 6.86 10.66 -14.32
N ASP A 166 6.71 9.85 -15.36
CA ASP A 166 6.83 10.24 -16.76
C ASP A 166 5.75 9.62 -17.68
N GLU A 167 5.87 9.87 -18.99
CA GLU A 167 4.94 9.36 -20.01
C GLU A 167 4.98 7.83 -20.16
N ALA A 168 6.11 7.19 -19.86
CA ALA A 168 6.22 5.73 -19.92
C ALA A 168 5.31 5.10 -18.86
N ASP A 169 5.22 5.69 -17.67
CA ASP A 169 4.32 5.21 -16.62
C ASP A 169 2.84 5.29 -17.03
N VAL A 170 2.45 6.37 -17.72
CA VAL A 170 1.10 6.52 -18.30
C VAL A 170 0.85 5.44 -19.36
N TYR A 171 1.82 5.23 -20.26
CA TYR A 171 1.70 4.20 -21.30
C TYR A 171 1.53 2.81 -20.69
N ARG A 172 2.24 2.48 -19.61
CA ARG A 172 2.05 1.19 -18.91
C ARG A 172 0.65 1.04 -18.32
N ALA A 173 0.11 2.11 -17.74
CA ALA A 173 -1.26 2.09 -17.24
C ALA A 173 -2.26 1.86 -18.38
N GLN A 174 -2.01 2.40 -19.58
CA GLN A 174 -2.80 2.16 -20.79
C GLN A 174 -2.69 0.72 -21.28
N CYS A 175 -1.51 0.12 -21.21
CA CYS A 175 -1.28 -1.29 -21.57
C CYS A 175 -1.75 -2.30 -20.51
N SER A 176 -2.21 -1.83 -19.35
CA SER A 176 -2.66 -2.71 -18.26
C SER A 176 -3.86 -3.55 -18.68
N LEU A 177 -3.76 -4.86 -18.44
CA LEU A 177 -4.84 -5.82 -18.68
C LEU A 177 -5.92 -5.81 -17.58
N PHE A 178 -5.75 -5.02 -16.52
CA PHE A 178 -6.72 -4.98 -15.41
C PHE A 178 -8.06 -4.42 -15.90
N PRO A 179 -9.18 -5.17 -15.81
CA PRO A 179 -10.44 -4.75 -16.41
C PRO A 179 -11.15 -3.63 -15.62
N GLY A 180 -10.79 -3.41 -14.35
CA GLY A 180 -11.43 -2.43 -13.47
C GLY A 180 -10.96 -0.98 -13.67
N THR A 181 -11.25 -0.12 -12.71
CA THR A 181 -10.79 1.29 -12.75
C THR A 181 -9.29 1.37 -12.44
N ILE A 182 -8.55 2.13 -13.24
CA ILE A 182 -7.15 2.46 -12.94
C ILE A 182 -7.06 3.87 -12.37
N TYR A 183 -6.38 3.99 -11.23
CA TYR A 183 -5.99 5.27 -10.66
C TYR A 183 -4.58 5.65 -11.12
N LEU A 184 -4.43 6.85 -11.67
CA LEU A 184 -3.14 7.46 -11.97
C LEU A 184 -2.77 8.38 -10.81
N GLN A 185 -1.65 8.10 -10.17
CA GLN A 185 -1.14 8.82 -9.02
C GLN A 185 0.16 9.53 -9.38
N PRO A 186 0.19 10.88 -9.43
CA PRO A 186 1.45 11.57 -9.69
C PRO A 186 2.44 11.31 -8.56
N ASN A 187 3.70 11.07 -8.91
CA ASN A 187 4.80 11.02 -7.96
C ASN A 187 4.90 12.37 -7.26
N ALA A 188 4.72 12.40 -5.93
CA ALA A 188 4.77 13.64 -5.17
C ALA A 188 6.11 14.37 -5.24
N LEU A 189 7.20 13.67 -5.61
CA LEU A 189 8.52 14.28 -5.79
C LEU A 189 8.69 14.95 -7.17
N ASN A 190 7.75 14.74 -8.10
CA ASN A 190 7.82 15.24 -9.46
C ASN A 190 6.56 16.05 -9.84
N PRO A 191 6.62 17.38 -9.72
CA PRO A 191 5.49 18.25 -10.08
C PRO A 191 5.03 18.12 -11.54
N ALA A 192 5.92 17.70 -12.46
CA ALA A 192 5.58 17.53 -13.87
C ALA A 192 4.68 16.31 -14.13
N ALA A 193 4.61 15.35 -13.19
CA ALA A 193 3.74 14.20 -13.31
C ALA A 193 2.24 14.53 -13.20
N THR A 194 1.89 15.59 -12.48
CA THR A 194 0.47 15.96 -12.25
C THR A 194 -0.25 16.31 -13.56
N PRO A 195 0.29 17.20 -14.42
CA PRO A 195 -0.27 17.44 -15.75
C PRO A 195 -0.42 16.18 -16.60
N LEU A 196 0.54 15.25 -16.56
CA LEU A 196 0.48 13.99 -17.30
C LEU A 196 -0.73 13.14 -16.89
N CYS A 197 -0.91 12.95 -15.57
CA CYS A 197 -2.08 12.24 -15.04
C CYS A 197 -3.40 12.92 -15.44
N ILE A 198 -3.46 14.25 -15.35
CA ILE A 198 -4.67 15.01 -15.70
C ILE A 198 -5.02 14.82 -17.18
N GLU A 199 -4.06 14.97 -18.09
CA GLU A 199 -4.30 14.79 -19.53
C GLU A 199 -4.67 13.34 -19.85
N ALA A 200 -4.00 12.35 -19.25
CA ALA A 200 -4.34 10.95 -19.43
C ALA A 200 -5.77 10.62 -18.99
N VAL A 201 -6.21 11.13 -17.83
CA VAL A 201 -7.59 10.98 -17.34
C VAL A 201 -8.59 11.64 -18.27
N LYS A 202 -8.32 12.87 -18.74
CA LYS A 202 -9.20 13.57 -19.70
C LYS A 202 -9.32 12.82 -21.03
N ASN A 203 -8.24 12.20 -21.49
CA ASN A 203 -8.21 11.44 -22.74
C ASN A 203 -8.93 10.09 -22.65
N GLN A 204 -8.91 9.43 -21.48
CA GLN A 204 -9.56 8.13 -21.27
C GLN A 204 -10.36 8.08 -19.95
N PRO A 205 -11.42 8.90 -19.81
CA PRO A 205 -12.13 9.09 -18.54
C PRO A 205 -12.95 7.88 -18.08
N GLN A 206 -13.24 6.94 -18.99
CA GLN A 206 -13.88 5.66 -18.65
C GLN A 206 -12.89 4.65 -18.06
N ARG A 207 -11.60 4.84 -18.32
CA ARG A 207 -10.52 3.94 -17.93
C ARG A 207 -9.79 4.42 -16.67
N PHE A 208 -9.51 5.73 -16.63
CA PHE A 208 -8.64 6.33 -15.63
C PHE A 208 -9.38 7.28 -14.70
N ARG A 209 -8.92 7.30 -13.44
CA ARG A 209 -9.22 8.34 -12.47
C ARG A 209 -7.93 8.89 -11.87
N LEU A 210 -7.95 10.15 -11.43
CA LEU A 210 -6.84 10.75 -10.72
C LEU A 210 -6.86 10.32 -9.25
N SER A 211 -5.73 9.83 -8.74
CA SER A 211 -5.53 9.60 -7.29
C SER A 211 -4.47 10.56 -6.80
N LEU A 212 -4.88 11.56 -6.01
CA LEU A 212 -3.93 12.43 -5.32
C LEU A 212 -3.52 11.80 -4.00
N GLN A 213 -2.31 12.08 -3.54
CA GLN A 213 -1.87 11.76 -2.18
C GLN A 213 -2.43 12.81 -1.20
N THR A 214 -3.74 12.77 -0.96
CA THR A 214 -4.47 13.84 -0.24
C THR A 214 -3.99 14.03 1.20
N HIS A 215 -3.53 12.96 1.85
CA HIS A 215 -2.93 13.01 3.19
C HIS A 215 -1.71 13.95 3.26
N LYS A 216 -0.89 14.03 2.19
CA LYS A 216 0.23 14.98 2.09
C LYS A 216 -0.25 16.43 2.00
N LEU A 217 -1.40 16.68 1.35
CA LEU A 217 -2.01 18.01 1.27
C LEU A 217 -2.67 18.43 2.59
N LEU A 218 -3.20 17.47 3.33
CA LEU A 218 -3.89 17.67 4.60
C LEU A 218 -2.93 17.67 5.80
N GLU A 219 -1.66 17.34 5.59
CA GLU A 219 -0.64 17.19 6.64
C GLU A 219 -1.05 16.17 7.72
N ILE A 220 -1.67 15.06 7.30
CA ILE A 220 -2.06 13.94 8.17
C ILE A 220 -1.31 12.65 7.81
N PRO A 221 -1.10 11.73 8.78
CA PRO A 221 -0.43 10.46 8.54
C PRO A 221 -1.09 9.60 7.46
#